data_AF-A0A9W8CG19-F1
#
_entry.id   AF-A0A9W8CG19-F1
#
_cell.length_a   1.000
_cell.length_b   1.000
_cell.length_c   1.000
_cell.angle_alpha   90.00
_cell.angle_beta   90.00
_cell.angle_gamma   90.00
#
_symmetry.space_group_name_H-M   'P 1'
#
loop_
_entity.id
_entity.type
_entity.pdbx_description
1 polymer ?
#
loop_
_entity_poly.entity_id
_entity_poly.type
_entity_poly.pdbx_seq_one_letter_code
_entity_poly.pdbx_strand_id
1 'polypeptide(L)'
;FRKKRFKAGLAQAVERETLNLKVADDFEQIESSSELLQFLTASEVQLVSSLTQTQPSIRTGWELSCETRGTRTFSTSIKELDKLLGGQGFAVRKASVCEIVGQPGEGQTELCLRLAIAAQTAGLRAVYVDSTGSFSYGGASRAAQRLREQIQNECENENGSGDMPGTNELLEGIKA
;
A
#
# COMPACT_ATOMS: atom_id res chain seq x y z
N PHE A 1 54.27 -12.60 -23.31
CA PHE A 1 53.49 -11.48 -22.73
C PHE A 1 51.97 -11.65 -22.70
N ARG A 2 51.33 -12.51 -23.51
CA ARG A 2 49.84 -12.67 -23.51
C ARG A 2 49.24 -13.63 -22.46
N LYS A 3 50.00 -14.57 -21.87
CA LYS A 3 49.45 -15.52 -20.86
C LYS A 3 49.34 -14.94 -19.43
N LYS A 4 50.09 -13.88 -19.09
CA LYS A 4 50.05 -13.25 -17.75
C LYS A 4 48.85 -12.31 -17.55
N ARG A 5 48.35 -11.66 -18.62
CA ARG A 5 47.18 -10.77 -18.55
C ARG A 5 45.85 -11.51 -18.38
N PHE A 6 45.72 -12.72 -18.92
CA PHE A 6 44.49 -13.50 -18.78
C PHE A 6 44.30 -14.07 -17.36
N LYS A 7 45.39 -14.48 -16.69
CA LYS A 7 45.33 -14.92 -15.28
C LYS A 7 45.04 -13.78 -14.30
N ALA A 8 45.50 -12.56 -14.60
CA ALA A 8 45.19 -11.38 -13.78
C ALA A 8 43.71 -10.97 -13.89
N GLY A 9 43.11 -11.08 -15.09
CA GLY A 9 41.69 -10.81 -15.29
C GLY A 9 40.76 -11.85 -14.64
N LEU A 10 41.16 -13.13 -14.64
CA LEU A 10 40.40 -14.19 -13.98
C LEU A 10 40.47 -14.07 -12.45
N ALA A 11 41.62 -13.70 -11.89
CA ALA A 11 41.77 -13.47 -10.46
C ALA A 11 40.92 -12.29 -9.98
N GLN A 12 40.86 -11.18 -10.73
CA GLN A 12 39.98 -10.04 -10.43
C GLN A 12 38.49 -10.35 -10.59
N ALA A 13 38.12 -11.25 -11.51
CA ALA A 13 36.73 -11.68 -11.66
C ALA A 13 36.29 -12.59 -10.51
N VAL A 14 37.16 -13.50 -10.06
CA VAL A 14 36.90 -14.37 -8.91
C VAL A 14 36.91 -13.59 -7.58
N GLU A 15 37.74 -12.55 -7.45
CA GLU A 15 37.68 -11.61 -6.31
C GLU A 15 36.39 -10.80 -6.28
N ARG A 16 35.81 -10.49 -7.44
CA ARG A 16 34.50 -9.83 -7.54
C ARG A 16 33.34 -10.78 -7.23
N GLU A 17 33.48 -12.08 -7.50
CA GLU A 17 32.51 -13.10 -7.08
C GLU A 17 32.56 -13.36 -5.57
N THR A 18 33.74 -13.30 -4.93
CA THR A 18 33.83 -13.42 -3.47
C THR A 18 33.39 -12.16 -2.71
N LEU A 19 33.47 -10.98 -3.33
CA LEU A 19 32.85 -9.75 -2.81
C LEU A 19 31.31 -9.82 -2.83
N ASN A 20 30.71 -10.53 -3.80
CA ASN A 20 29.26 -10.72 -3.88
C ASN A 20 28.69 -11.70 -2.82
N LEU A 21 29.55 -12.46 -2.13
CA LEU A 21 29.14 -13.38 -1.07
C LEU A 21 29.22 -12.78 0.34
N LYS A 22 29.85 -11.60 0.51
CA LYS A 22 29.88 -10.88 1.80
C LYS A 22 28.75 -9.87 1.98
N VAL A 23 28.03 -9.55 0.91
CA VAL A 23 26.97 -8.54 0.93
C VAL A 23 25.87 -8.90 1.94
N ALA A 24 25.56 -10.18 2.12
CA ALA A 24 24.46 -10.59 2.99
C ALA A 24 24.72 -10.33 4.50
N ASP A 25 25.95 -10.52 4.98
CA ASP A 25 26.29 -10.32 6.40
C ASP A 25 26.48 -8.83 6.75
N ASP A 26 26.94 -8.03 5.80
CA ASP A 26 27.19 -6.60 6.01
C ASP A 26 25.88 -5.79 6.15
N PHE A 27 24.75 -6.26 5.60
CA PHE A 27 23.47 -5.56 5.71
C PHE A 27 22.87 -5.58 7.13
N GLU A 28 23.21 -6.56 7.97
CA GLU A 28 22.71 -6.63 9.36
C GLU A 28 23.41 -5.64 10.29
N GLN A 29 24.57 -5.10 9.91
CA GLN A 29 25.38 -4.17 10.72
C GLN A 29 25.20 -2.70 10.35
N ILE A 30 24.33 -2.38 9.40
CA ILE A 30 24.10 -1.02 8.93
C ILE A 30 23.11 -0.33 9.88
N GLU A 31 23.63 0.55 10.73
CA GLU A 31 22.83 1.29 11.71
C GLU A 31 22.27 2.60 11.14
N SER A 32 22.80 3.08 10.00
CA SER A 32 22.41 4.37 9.43
C SER A 32 22.30 4.39 7.91
N SER A 33 21.32 5.16 7.41
CA SER A 33 21.10 5.42 5.97
C SER A 33 22.32 6.04 5.27
N SER A 34 23.20 6.72 6.01
CA SER A 34 24.42 7.34 5.50
C SER A 34 25.55 6.34 5.22
N GLU A 35 25.54 5.16 5.85
CA GLU A 35 26.55 4.11 5.65
C GLU A 35 26.32 3.36 4.33
N LEU A 36 25.06 3.19 3.92
CA LEU A 36 24.69 2.64 2.61
C LEU A 36 25.27 3.45 1.45
N LEU A 37 25.41 4.76 1.62
CA LEU A 37 25.97 5.66 0.61
C LEU A 37 27.50 5.53 0.47
N GLN A 38 28.18 4.89 1.43
CA GLN A 38 29.62 4.65 1.37
C GLN A 38 29.97 3.51 0.41
N PHE A 39 29.02 2.62 0.15
CA PHE A 39 29.17 1.49 -0.76
C PHE A 39 28.86 1.83 -2.23
N LEU A 40 28.25 2.99 -2.48
CA LEU A 40 27.87 3.42 -3.82
C LEU A 40 28.79 4.55 -4.29
N THR A 41 29.50 4.32 -5.39
CA THR A 41 30.24 5.36 -6.09
C THR A 41 29.26 6.29 -6.83
N ALA A 42 29.64 7.56 -7.00
CA ALA A 42 28.84 8.53 -7.76
C ALA A 42 28.52 8.03 -9.19
N SER A 43 29.45 7.30 -9.80
CA SER A 43 29.28 6.66 -11.12
C SER A 43 28.23 5.56 -11.14
N GLU A 44 28.09 4.77 -10.07
CA GLU A 44 27.04 3.74 -9.97
C GLU A 44 25.65 4.37 -9.82
N VAL A 45 25.53 5.41 -8.99
CA VAL A 45 24.29 6.18 -8.84
C VAL A 45 23.88 6.81 -10.18
N GLN A 46 24.84 7.34 -10.94
CA GLN A 46 24.60 7.96 -12.24
C GLN A 46 24.16 6.95 -13.30
N LEU A 47 24.71 5.72 -13.27
CA LEU A 47 24.31 4.64 -14.16
C LEU A 47 22.89 4.15 -13.87
N VAL A 48 22.54 3.97 -12.58
CA VAL A 48 21.18 3.61 -12.16
C VAL A 48 20.18 4.69 -12.59
N SER A 49 20.51 5.97 -12.42
CA SER A 49 19.65 7.08 -12.87
C SER A 49 19.48 7.12 -14.39
N SER A 50 20.53 6.82 -15.15
CA SER A 50 20.46 6.77 -16.62
C SER A 50 19.60 5.60 -17.12
N LEU A 51 19.66 4.46 -16.43
CA LEU A 51 18.82 3.29 -16.73
C LEU A 51 17.34 3.57 -16.45
N THR A 52 16.99 4.21 -15.33
CA THR A 52 15.58 4.54 -15.04
C THR A 52 15.01 5.60 -15.97
N GLN A 53 15.85 6.53 -16.48
CA GLN A 53 15.43 7.52 -17.48
C GLN A 53 15.17 6.90 -18.87
N THR A 54 15.94 5.87 -19.24
CA THR A 54 15.83 5.22 -20.56
C THR A 54 14.78 4.11 -20.60
N GLN A 55 14.44 3.53 -19.44
CA GLN A 55 13.41 2.50 -19.31
C GLN A 55 12.38 2.86 -18.23
N PRO A 56 11.24 3.47 -18.61
CA PRO A 56 10.23 3.92 -17.64
C PRO A 56 9.55 2.77 -16.86
N SER A 57 9.75 1.52 -17.26
CA SER A 57 9.30 0.33 -16.54
C SER A 57 10.20 -0.07 -15.37
N ILE A 58 11.43 0.44 -15.31
CA ILE A 58 12.37 0.17 -14.22
C ILE A 58 12.31 1.34 -13.24
N ARG A 59 12.03 1.01 -11.97
CA ARG A 59 11.93 1.97 -10.89
C ARG A 59 12.94 1.62 -9.81
N THR A 60 13.61 2.62 -9.24
CA THR A 60 14.51 2.37 -8.10
C THR A 60 13.71 2.10 -6.83
N GLY A 61 14.32 1.39 -5.86
CA GLY A 61 13.70 1.20 -4.53
C GLY A 61 13.41 2.53 -3.82
N TRP A 62 14.24 3.55 -4.07
CA TRP A 62 14.02 4.90 -3.58
C TRP A 62 12.77 5.55 -4.19
N GLU A 63 12.62 5.47 -5.52
CA GLU A 63 11.42 5.97 -6.21
C GLU A 63 10.16 5.27 -5.72
N LEU A 64 10.21 3.95 -5.50
CA LEU A 64 9.10 3.17 -4.94
C LEU A 64 8.81 3.59 -3.49
N SER A 65 9.83 3.84 -2.66
CA SER A 65 9.65 4.31 -1.28
C SER A 65 9.05 5.72 -1.20
N CYS A 66 9.52 6.65 -2.04
CA CYS A 66 8.88 7.96 -2.17
C CYS A 66 7.43 7.81 -2.66
N GLU A 67 7.19 6.86 -3.57
CA GLU A 67 5.87 6.43 -3.98
C GLU A 67 5.16 5.51 -2.96
N THR A 68 5.59 5.36 -1.71
CA THR A 68 4.77 4.73 -0.65
C THR A 68 4.54 5.66 0.53
N ARG A 69 5.38 6.68 0.71
CA ARG A 69 5.27 7.69 1.79
C ARG A 69 4.01 8.56 1.73
N GLY A 70 3.49 8.85 0.54
CA GLY A 70 2.23 9.59 0.37
C GLY A 70 0.93 8.77 0.29
N THR A 71 0.88 7.54 0.81
CA THR A 71 -0.26 6.65 0.60
C THR A 71 -1.41 7.11 1.47
N ARG A 72 -2.51 7.51 0.84
CA ARG A 72 -3.76 7.73 1.58
C ARG A 72 -4.35 6.38 1.95
N THR A 73 -4.95 6.33 3.13
CA THR A 73 -5.74 5.20 3.61
C THR A 73 -7.19 5.66 3.76
N PHE A 74 -8.13 4.72 3.73
CA PHE A 74 -9.50 4.96 4.15
C PHE A 74 -9.98 3.84 5.07
N SER A 75 -10.72 4.23 6.10
CA SER A 75 -11.30 3.29 7.06
C SER A 75 -12.35 2.40 6.40
N THR A 76 -12.41 1.14 6.79
CA THR A 76 -13.51 0.21 6.47
C THR A 76 -14.76 0.47 7.31
N SER A 77 -14.64 1.36 8.30
CA SER A 77 -15.62 1.61 9.36
C SER A 77 -15.93 0.34 10.15
N ILE A 78 -14.98 -0.58 10.25
CA ILE A 78 -15.01 -1.76 11.12
C ILE A 78 -13.66 -1.75 11.85
N LYS A 79 -13.64 -1.36 13.13
CA LYS A 79 -12.40 -1.08 13.88
C LYS A 79 -11.47 -2.29 13.93
N GLU A 80 -12.03 -3.49 14.07
CA GLU A 80 -11.29 -4.75 14.10
C GLU A 80 -10.64 -5.05 12.74
N LEU A 81 -11.34 -4.76 11.65
CA LEU A 81 -10.82 -4.94 10.30
C LEU A 81 -9.75 -3.89 9.98
N ASP A 82 -9.96 -2.63 10.38
CA ASP A 82 -8.94 -1.59 10.22
C ASP A 82 -7.67 -1.93 10.99
N LYS A 83 -7.81 -2.45 12.22
CA LYS A 83 -6.68 -2.94 13.01
C LYS A 83 -5.93 -4.07 12.31
N LEU A 84 -6.65 -5.02 11.71
CA LEU A 84 -6.05 -6.11 10.93
C LEU A 84 -5.30 -5.58 9.69
N LEU A 85 -5.78 -4.49 9.08
CA LEU A 85 -5.21 -3.85 7.90
C LEU A 85 -4.09 -2.82 8.21
N GLY A 86 -3.57 -2.80 9.43
CA GLY A 86 -2.48 -1.88 9.83
C GLY A 86 -2.95 -0.58 10.49
N GLY A 87 -4.19 -0.57 11.01
CA GLY A 87 -4.74 0.46 11.90
C GLY A 87 -5.56 1.56 11.23
N GLN A 88 -5.41 1.77 9.92
CA GLN A 88 -6.08 2.88 9.20
C GLN A 88 -6.95 2.41 8.04
N GLY A 89 -7.22 1.10 7.93
CA GLY A 89 -8.02 0.51 6.87
C GLY A 89 -7.25 0.30 5.56
N PHE A 90 -7.93 0.45 4.42
CA PHE A 90 -7.36 0.14 3.12
C PHE A 90 -6.46 1.27 2.59
N ALA A 91 -5.29 0.89 2.11
CA ALA A 91 -4.43 1.77 1.33
C ALA A 91 -5.07 2.06 -0.04
N VAL A 92 -5.24 3.35 -0.36
CA VAL A 92 -5.76 3.87 -1.64
C VAL A 92 -4.69 3.83 -2.75
N ARG A 93 -3.44 3.44 -2.42
CA ARG A 93 -2.37 3.46 -3.42
C ARG A 93 -2.51 2.40 -4.50
N LYS A 94 -1.97 2.74 -5.68
CA LYS A 94 -1.94 1.91 -6.87
C LYS A 94 -1.27 0.56 -6.60
N ALA A 95 -1.87 -0.48 -7.17
CA ALA A 95 -1.39 -1.86 -7.28
C ALA A 95 -1.52 -2.77 -6.05
N SER A 96 -2.31 -2.42 -5.04
CA SER A 96 -2.78 -3.41 -4.06
C SER A 96 -4.10 -4.05 -4.52
N VAL A 97 -4.16 -5.38 -4.44
CA VAL A 97 -5.40 -6.15 -4.60
C VAL A 97 -5.61 -6.89 -3.30
N CYS A 98 -6.76 -6.69 -2.67
CA CYS A 98 -7.17 -7.46 -1.51
C CYS A 98 -8.28 -8.42 -1.94
N GLU A 99 -8.07 -9.70 -1.67
CA GLU A 99 -9.06 -10.75 -1.92
C GLU A 99 -9.77 -11.09 -0.61
N ILE A 100 -11.10 -11.12 -0.66
CA ILE A 100 -11.95 -11.54 0.45
C ILE A 100 -12.59 -12.87 0.03
N VAL A 101 -12.28 -13.94 0.77
CA VAL A 101 -12.72 -15.31 0.48
C VAL A 101 -13.52 -15.89 1.65
N GLY A 102 -14.34 -16.91 1.37
CA GLY A 102 -15.32 -17.47 2.32
C GLY A 102 -16.50 -18.14 1.63
N GLN A 103 -17.42 -18.71 2.40
CA GLN A 103 -18.62 -19.39 1.88
C GLN A 103 -19.70 -18.40 1.41
N PRO A 104 -20.58 -18.82 0.48
CA PRO A 104 -21.75 -18.04 0.10
C PRO A 104 -22.59 -17.66 1.33
N GLY A 105 -22.90 -16.37 1.46
CA GLY A 105 -23.69 -15.85 2.59
C GLY A 105 -22.87 -15.37 3.79
N GLU A 106 -21.54 -15.47 3.78
CA GLU A 106 -20.67 -14.96 4.86
C GLU A 106 -20.44 -13.44 4.83
N GLY A 107 -21.17 -12.71 3.99
CA GLY A 107 -21.15 -11.25 3.99
C GLY A 107 -20.09 -10.61 3.09
N GLN A 108 -19.41 -11.35 2.21
CA GLN A 108 -18.44 -10.81 1.24
C GLN A 108 -19.03 -9.68 0.38
N THR A 109 -20.19 -9.94 -0.25
CA THR A 109 -20.91 -8.96 -1.07
C THR A 109 -21.27 -7.72 -0.24
N GLU A 110 -21.70 -7.92 1.00
CA GLU A 110 -22.05 -6.83 1.89
C GLU A 110 -20.83 -5.99 2.28
N LEU A 111 -19.70 -6.65 2.59
CA LEU A 111 -18.44 -5.98 2.87
C LEU A 111 -17.98 -5.17 1.66
N CYS A 112 -18.04 -5.71 0.45
CA CYS A 112 -17.69 -4.96 -0.77
C CYS A 112 -18.56 -3.71 -0.96
N LEU A 113 -19.87 -3.80 -0.71
CA LEU A 113 -20.77 -2.65 -0.76
C LEU A 113 -20.44 -1.62 0.31
N ARG A 114 -20.20 -2.08 1.54
CA ARG A 114 -19.82 -1.20 2.65
C ARG A 114 -18.51 -0.46 2.36
N LEU A 115 -17.51 -1.14 1.83
CA LEU A 115 -16.24 -0.55 1.43
C LEU A 115 -16.42 0.49 0.31
N ALA A 116 -17.30 0.23 -0.66
CA ALA A 116 -17.61 1.19 -1.70
C ALA A 116 -18.27 2.46 -1.16
N ILE A 117 -19.10 2.35 -0.11
CA ILE A 117 -19.73 3.50 0.55
C ILE A 117 -18.74 4.23 1.47
N ALA A 118 -17.93 3.48 2.25
CA ALA A 118 -16.89 4.06 3.11
C ALA A 118 -15.79 4.78 2.30
N ALA A 119 -15.48 4.30 1.10
CA ALA A 119 -14.62 5.04 0.18
C ALA A 119 -15.23 6.38 -0.22
N GLN A 120 -16.55 6.44 -0.46
CA GLN A 120 -17.26 7.68 -0.80
C GLN A 120 -17.30 8.67 0.37
N THR A 121 -17.47 8.20 1.62
CA THR A 121 -17.39 9.08 2.80
C THR A 121 -15.99 9.63 3.01
N ALA A 122 -14.95 8.93 2.56
CA ALA A 122 -13.57 9.42 2.50
C ALA A 122 -13.27 10.33 1.28
N GLY A 123 -14.29 10.72 0.50
CA GLY A 123 -14.15 11.56 -0.68
C GLY A 123 -13.55 10.85 -1.91
N LEU A 124 -13.56 9.51 -1.92
CA LEU A 124 -13.08 8.69 -3.03
C LEU A 124 -14.25 8.24 -3.91
N ARG A 125 -13.94 7.87 -5.16
CA ARG A 125 -14.91 7.23 -6.05
C ARG A 125 -14.74 5.72 -5.99
N ALA A 126 -15.83 4.99 -5.92
CA ALA A 126 -15.85 3.53 -5.95
C ALA A 126 -16.54 3.02 -7.22
N VAL A 127 -16.06 1.88 -7.74
CA VAL A 127 -16.69 1.13 -8.82
C VAL A 127 -16.95 -0.28 -8.32
N TYR A 128 -18.21 -0.70 -8.36
CA TYR A 128 -18.60 -2.07 -8.02
C TYR A 128 -18.83 -2.86 -9.32
N VAL A 129 -18.09 -3.94 -9.51
CA VAL A 129 -18.25 -4.83 -10.66
C VAL A 129 -18.93 -6.10 -10.19
N ASP A 130 -20.16 -6.33 -10.66
CA ASP A 130 -20.92 -7.53 -10.33
C ASP A 130 -20.73 -8.59 -11.41
N SER A 131 -19.97 -9.64 -11.08
CA SER A 131 -19.75 -10.78 -11.98
C SER A 131 -20.85 -11.83 -11.93
N THR A 132 -21.73 -11.78 -10.93
CA THR A 132 -22.70 -12.86 -10.62
C THR A 132 -24.16 -12.44 -10.74
N GLY A 133 -24.43 -11.13 -10.89
CA GLY A 133 -25.78 -10.57 -10.86
C GLY A 133 -26.38 -10.52 -9.44
N SER A 134 -25.55 -10.57 -8.40
CA SER A 134 -25.98 -10.56 -6.99
C SER A 134 -26.14 -9.16 -6.40
N PHE A 135 -25.76 -8.11 -7.12
CA PHE A 135 -26.00 -6.74 -6.71
C PHE A 135 -27.51 -6.46 -6.61
N SER A 136 -27.91 -5.82 -5.52
CA SER A 136 -29.28 -5.34 -5.35
C SER A 136 -29.29 -3.99 -4.63
N TYR A 137 -30.19 -3.10 -5.04
CA TYR A 137 -30.41 -1.82 -4.37
C TYR A 137 -30.69 -2.02 -2.88
N GLY A 138 -31.58 -2.96 -2.53
CA GLY A 138 -31.87 -3.27 -1.14
C GLY A 138 -30.65 -3.74 -0.33
N GLY A 139 -29.72 -4.47 -0.96
CA GLY A 139 -28.43 -4.82 -0.34
C GLY A 139 -27.56 -3.60 -0.09
N ALA A 140 -27.43 -2.71 -1.08
CA ALA A 140 -26.67 -1.47 -0.95
C ALA A 140 -27.27 -0.53 0.11
N SER A 141 -28.59 -0.35 0.13
CA SER A 141 -29.27 0.47 1.14
C SER A 141 -29.07 -0.05 2.56
N ARG A 142 -29.11 -1.38 2.75
CA ARG A 142 -28.82 -1.98 4.07
C ARG A 142 -27.37 -1.76 4.49
N ALA A 143 -26.42 -1.91 3.58
CA ALA A 143 -25.01 -1.64 3.86
C ALA A 143 -24.78 -0.16 4.25
N ALA A 144 -25.44 0.77 3.54
CA ALA A 144 -25.41 2.19 3.84
C ALA A 144 -26.01 2.51 5.21
N GLN A 145 -27.17 1.94 5.52
CA GLN A 145 -27.84 2.13 6.81
C GLN A 145 -26.95 1.65 7.97
N ARG A 146 -26.37 0.45 7.86
CA ARG A 146 -25.46 -0.09 8.89
C ARG A 146 -24.22 0.77 9.08
N LEU A 147 -23.68 1.34 8.00
CA LEU A 147 -22.56 2.26 8.09
C LEU A 147 -22.96 3.55 8.82
N ARG A 148 -24.11 4.12 8.47
CA ARG A 148 -24.66 5.30 9.12
C ARG A 148 -24.88 5.10 10.62
N GLU A 149 -25.53 4.00 11.00
CA GLU A 149 -25.76 3.63 12.39
C GLU A 149 -24.45 3.50 13.16
N GLN A 150 -23.44 2.89 12.56
CA GLN A 150 -22.13 2.74 13.20
C GLN A 150 -21.40 4.07 13.39
N ILE A 151 -21.38 4.94 12.37
CA ILE A 151 -20.79 6.28 12.48
C ILE A 151 -21.51 7.08 13.58
N GLN A 152 -22.85 7.01 13.62
CA GLN A 152 -23.62 7.71 14.65
C GLN A 152 -23.29 7.21 16.06
N ASN A 153 -23.22 5.89 16.26
CA ASN A 153 -22.84 5.29 17.53
C ASN A 153 -21.41 5.67 17.96
N GLU A 154 -20.48 5.77 17.02
CA GLU A 154 -19.11 6.22 17.30
C GLU A 154 -19.09 7.69 17.73
N CYS A 155 -19.82 8.58 17.04
CA CYS A 155 -19.95 9.99 17.42
C CYS A 155 -20.62 10.18 18.81
N GLU A 156 -21.65 9.39 19.13
CA GLU A 156 -22.34 9.48 20.43
C GLU A 156 -21.42 9.03 21.59
N ASN A 157 -20.55 8.05 21.35
CA ASN A 157 -19.57 7.58 22.33
C ASN A 157 -18.35 8.52 22.48
N GLU A 158 -18.00 9.28 21.44
CA GLU A 158 -16.85 10.21 21.41
C GLU A 158 -17.19 11.64 21.88
N ASN A 159 -18.45 11.97 22.13
CA ASN A 159 -18.87 13.23 22.77
C ASN A 159 -18.35 13.41 24.23
N GLY A 160 -17.45 12.55 24.71
CA GLY A 160 -16.59 12.79 25.88
C GLY A 160 -15.28 13.53 25.57
N SER A 161 -14.89 13.71 24.31
CA SER A 161 -13.69 14.46 23.91
C SER A 161 -13.87 15.04 22.51
N GLY A 162 -14.24 16.32 22.43
CA GLY A 162 -14.56 16.99 21.17
C GLY A 162 -13.33 17.26 20.29
N ASP A 163 -13.37 16.75 19.06
CA ASP A 163 -13.12 17.49 17.82
C ASP A 163 -13.39 16.55 16.62
N MET A 164 -14.59 16.58 16.03
CA MET A 164 -14.90 15.87 14.79
C MET A 164 -15.78 16.75 13.88
N PRO A 165 -15.56 16.74 12.56
CA PRO A 165 -16.40 17.45 11.60
C PRO A 165 -17.85 16.95 11.67
N GLY A 166 -18.80 17.87 11.49
CA GLY A 166 -20.21 17.64 11.74
C GLY A 166 -20.77 16.46 10.94
N THR A 167 -21.48 15.58 11.64
CA THR A 167 -22.18 14.39 11.12
C THR A 167 -22.94 14.63 9.81
N ASN A 168 -23.44 15.84 9.57
CA ASN A 168 -24.14 16.20 8.35
C ASN A 168 -23.27 16.11 7.07
N GLU A 169 -21.97 16.43 7.12
CA GLU A 169 -21.11 16.37 5.91
C GLU A 169 -20.80 14.93 5.48
N LEU A 170 -20.57 14.03 6.45
CA LEU A 170 -20.35 12.60 6.20
C LEU A 170 -21.61 11.90 5.68
N LEU A 171 -22.79 12.34 6.14
CA LEU A 171 -24.07 11.79 5.73
C LEU A 171 -24.55 12.30 4.37
N GLU A 172 -24.13 13.50 3.94
CA GLU A 172 -24.42 14.00 2.59
C GLU A 172 -23.74 13.19 1.49
N GLY A 173 -22.60 12.56 1.78
CA GLY A 173 -21.92 11.61 0.88
C GLY A 173 -22.64 10.26 0.73
N ILE A 174 -23.60 9.94 1.61
CA ILE A 174 -24.41 8.71 1.59
C ILE A 174 -25.80 8.98 0.97
N LYS A 175 -25.84 9.72 -0.14
CA LYS A 175 -27.05 9.81 -0.97
C LYS A 175 -26.98 8.72 -2.04
N ALA A 176 -27.59 7.58 -1.73
CA ALA A 176 -27.86 6.50 -2.68
C ALA A 176 -28.88 6.92 -3.74
#